data_AF-A0A9R1F0R1-F1
#
_entry.id   AF-A0A9R1F0R1-F1
#
_cell.length_a   1.000
_cell.length_b   1.000
_cell.length_c   1.000
_cell.angle_alpha   90.00
_cell.angle_beta   90.00
_cell.angle_gamma   90.00
#
_symmetry.space_group_name_H-M   'P 1'
#
loop_
_entity.id
_entity.type
_entity.pdbx_description
1 polymer ?
#
loop_
_entity_poly.entity_id
_entity_poly.type
_entity_poly.pdbx_seq_one_letter_code
_entity_poly.pdbx_strand_id
1 'polypeptide(L)'
;METMSSGFAGFKIYTIDEDGASRPAGGTRGVATTGKEVSSSSKVGASTRREGRGLRDANRIGGERARRERQLLRDSFNSVPGKKNPPPRDDEKDEGAIPINRLAWDTSFGGVCGSFDDETALGPMRYTSGPIPENAVPASTLQIFSVRVTDLKDGLWWPLHVYGFVATRGGADHNRNFLFRRTRDNCQILTKKDPVLLLTGPSRAVLLAGLVTFEVQLMAKSKTELADQVLASKVFYFHQGSRREDSICIRIPYKHCTLEFALAPLRHSVEATVTVQLVDGSWPDGHQGQVFSCTDSIKDTKMLLLDCPDGTMPIGPDGMFELSRRVVCAELGGRDKLMVSVQARRVGFLTRNQAVFEPKMSGTSVGMCDLRFCKMQVTVAWSLLSTSGTHAGGK
;
A
#
# COMPACT_ATOMS: atom_id res chain seq x y z
N MET A 1 -24.63 4.83 44.35
CA MET A 1 -23.76 4.28 45.42
C MET A 1 -23.65 2.79 45.15
N GLU A 2 -22.50 2.17 44.92
CA GLU A 2 -21.09 2.57 44.88
C GLU A 2 -20.37 1.64 43.88
N THR A 3 -19.28 2.17 43.35
CA THR A 3 -18.30 1.61 42.41
C THR A 3 -17.32 0.62 43.06
N MET A 4 -16.76 -0.33 42.28
CA MET A 4 -15.32 -0.73 42.15
C MET A 4 -15.27 -1.89 41.13
N SER A 5 -14.62 -1.85 39.96
CA SER A 5 -13.21 -1.68 39.57
C SER A 5 -12.26 -2.82 39.97
N SER A 6 -11.86 -3.63 38.98
CA SER A 6 -10.50 -4.21 38.76
C SER A 6 -10.58 -5.07 37.49
N GLY A 7 -9.63 -5.22 36.58
CA GLY A 7 -8.25 -4.75 36.47
C GLY A 7 -7.59 -5.67 35.42
N PHE A 8 -7.24 -5.14 34.26
CA PHE A 8 -6.55 -5.85 33.18
C PHE A 8 -5.12 -6.22 33.59
N ALA A 9 -4.68 -7.45 33.31
CA ALA A 9 -3.27 -7.83 33.33
C ALA A 9 -2.80 -8.15 31.91
N GLY A 10 -1.99 -7.25 31.35
CA GLY A 10 -1.29 -7.45 30.08
C GLY A 10 -0.07 -8.34 30.26
N PHE A 11 0.09 -9.32 29.38
CA PHE A 11 1.32 -10.10 29.27
C PHE A 11 2.37 -9.28 28.49
N LYS A 12 3.41 -8.84 29.20
CA LYS A 12 4.68 -8.37 28.65
C LYS A 12 5.49 -9.57 28.14
N ILE A 13 6.00 -9.49 26.92
CA ILE A 13 7.04 -10.39 26.42
C ILE A 13 8.39 -9.74 26.75
N TYR A 14 9.20 -10.44 27.53
CA TYR A 14 10.56 -10.05 27.91
C TYR A 14 11.52 -10.32 26.73
N THR A 15 12.32 -9.33 26.37
CA THR A 15 13.57 -9.51 25.63
C THR A 15 14.68 -9.80 26.64
N ILE A 16 15.40 -10.89 26.42
CA ILE A 16 16.60 -11.24 27.19
C ILE A 16 17.75 -10.43 26.59
N ASP A 17 18.30 -9.51 27.38
CA ASP A 17 19.60 -8.88 27.16
C ASP A 17 20.68 -9.85 27.66
N GLU A 18 21.67 -10.17 26.83
CA GLU A 18 22.96 -10.67 27.31
C GLU A 18 24.02 -9.58 27.11
N ASP A 19 24.34 -8.91 28.23
CA ASP A 19 25.51 -8.08 28.41
C ASP A 19 26.77 -8.97 28.52
N GLY A 20 27.75 -8.70 27.66
CA GLY A 20 29.12 -9.20 27.76
C GLY A 20 30.11 -8.05 27.69
N ALA A 21 30.24 -7.30 28.78
CA ALA A 21 31.19 -6.20 28.89
C ALA A 21 32.65 -6.70 28.95
N SER A 22 33.55 -6.05 28.20
CA SER A 22 35.00 -6.09 28.44
C SER A 22 35.58 -4.70 28.22
N ARG A 23 36.27 -4.19 29.25
CA ARG A 23 36.84 -2.83 29.37
C ARG A 23 38.08 -2.63 28.46
N PRO A 24 38.44 -1.38 28.12
CA PRO A 24 39.62 -1.08 27.30
C PRO A 24 40.89 -0.93 28.16
N ALA A 25 42.03 -1.36 27.63
CA ALA A 25 43.34 -1.04 28.19
C ALA A 25 44.36 -0.76 27.08
N GLY A 26 45.15 0.30 27.27
CA GLY A 26 46.55 0.37 26.83
C GLY A 26 46.80 0.85 25.40
N GLY A 27 47.14 2.12 25.26
CA GLY A 27 47.73 2.66 24.03
C GLY A 27 49.20 2.24 23.85
N THR A 28 49.64 2.16 22.59
CA THR A 28 51.05 2.38 22.25
C THR A 28 51.16 3.02 20.87
N ARG A 29 52.07 4.01 20.78
CA ARG A 29 52.47 4.77 19.59
C ARG A 29 53.02 3.86 18.48
N GLY A 30 52.72 4.19 17.23
CA GLY A 30 53.34 3.59 16.04
C GLY A 30 53.28 4.53 14.83
N VAL A 31 54.39 5.25 14.65
CA VAL A 31 55.00 5.89 13.46
C VAL A 31 54.21 5.94 12.14
N ALA A 32 54.16 7.17 11.59
CA ALA A 32 53.71 7.50 10.24
C ALA A 32 54.69 7.04 9.16
N THR A 33 54.17 6.44 8.09
CA THR A 33 54.85 6.37 6.78
C THR A 33 53.87 6.77 5.69
N THR A 34 54.25 7.81 4.97
CA THR A 34 53.58 8.41 3.81
C THR A 34 53.51 7.44 2.63
N GLY A 35 52.30 7.14 2.16
CA GLY A 35 52.03 6.49 0.89
C GLY A 35 50.94 7.26 0.15
N LYS A 36 51.27 7.78 -1.04
CA LYS A 36 50.41 8.63 -1.88
C LYS A 36 49.07 7.98 -2.20
N GLU A 37 47.99 8.72 -1.96
CA GLU A 37 46.66 8.51 -2.52
C GLU A 37 46.70 8.54 -4.06
N VAL A 38 46.05 7.57 -4.69
CA VAL A 38 45.40 7.77 -6.00
C VAL A 38 43.91 7.60 -5.75
N SER A 39 43.23 8.72 -5.57
CA SER A 39 41.79 8.80 -5.34
C SER A 39 41.02 8.58 -6.64
N SER A 40 40.51 7.37 -6.87
CA SER A 40 39.44 7.11 -7.84
C SER A 40 38.06 7.38 -7.22
N SER A 41 37.89 8.56 -6.63
CA SER A 41 36.65 9.04 -6.01
C SER A 41 36.04 10.16 -6.86
N SER A 42 35.39 9.82 -7.97
CA SER A 42 34.66 10.82 -8.77
C SER A 42 33.37 10.35 -9.43
N LYS A 43 33.05 9.05 -9.44
CA LYS A 43 31.78 8.55 -10.04
C LYS A 43 30.64 8.36 -9.03
N VAL A 44 30.91 7.92 -7.79
CA VAL A 44 29.86 7.63 -6.79
C VAL A 44 29.20 8.92 -6.25
N GLY A 45 29.97 9.98 -6.01
CA GLY A 45 29.47 11.27 -5.53
C GLY A 45 28.73 12.11 -6.59
N ALA A 46 28.95 11.82 -7.88
CA ALA A 46 28.30 12.52 -8.99
C ALA A 46 26.93 11.90 -9.34
N SER A 47 26.80 10.56 -9.29
CA SER A 47 25.52 9.87 -9.50
C SER A 47 24.54 10.19 -8.36
N THR A 48 24.96 10.07 -7.09
CA THR A 48 24.13 10.43 -5.93
C THR A 48 23.71 11.92 -5.91
N ARG A 49 24.58 12.85 -6.34
CA ARG A 49 24.21 14.29 -6.48
C ARG A 49 23.28 14.57 -7.66
N ARG A 50 23.33 13.77 -8.73
CA ARG A 50 22.42 13.88 -9.89
C ARG A 50 21.05 13.27 -9.57
N GLU A 51 21.03 12.08 -8.97
CA GLU A 51 19.83 11.41 -8.45
C GLU A 51 19.11 12.29 -7.42
N GLY A 52 19.85 12.85 -6.45
CA GLY A 52 19.28 13.74 -5.44
C GLY A 52 18.76 15.08 -6.01
N ARG A 53 19.26 15.54 -7.15
CA ARG A 53 18.68 16.70 -7.88
C ARG A 53 17.43 16.28 -8.65
N GLY A 54 17.49 15.19 -9.42
CA GLY A 54 16.35 14.65 -10.15
C GLY A 54 15.15 14.35 -9.26
N LEU A 55 15.39 13.83 -8.05
CA LEU A 55 14.33 13.54 -7.08
C LEU A 55 13.67 14.82 -6.53
N ARG A 56 14.45 15.88 -6.27
CA ARG A 56 13.90 17.18 -5.85
C ARG A 56 13.05 17.81 -6.95
N ASP A 57 13.49 17.71 -8.19
CA ASP A 57 12.73 18.21 -9.34
C ASP A 57 11.46 17.40 -9.57
N ALA A 58 11.51 16.06 -9.48
CA ALA A 58 10.34 15.20 -9.58
C ALA A 58 9.29 15.48 -8.49
N ASN A 59 9.73 15.69 -7.24
CA ASN A 59 8.84 16.06 -6.14
C ASN A 59 8.21 17.45 -6.35
N ARG A 60 8.97 18.43 -6.85
CA ARG A 60 8.43 19.75 -7.19
C ARG A 60 7.37 19.64 -8.29
N ILE A 61 7.66 18.89 -9.35
CA ILE A 61 6.74 18.65 -10.46
C ILE A 61 5.47 17.93 -9.97
N GLY A 62 5.60 16.90 -9.13
CA GLY A 62 4.48 16.18 -8.54
C GLY A 62 3.58 17.09 -7.70
N GLY A 63 4.16 17.95 -6.87
CA GLY A 63 3.43 18.93 -6.07
C GLY A 63 2.71 20.00 -6.91
N GLU A 64 3.36 20.52 -7.95
CA GLU A 64 2.73 21.46 -8.89
C GLU A 64 1.58 20.80 -9.66
N ARG A 65 1.77 19.57 -10.13
CA ARG A 65 0.71 18.80 -10.79
C ARG A 65 -0.48 18.58 -9.85
N ALA A 66 -0.23 18.17 -8.61
CA ALA A 66 -1.29 17.98 -7.62
C ALA A 66 -2.08 19.27 -7.36
N ARG A 67 -1.40 20.43 -7.30
CA ARG A 67 -2.06 21.74 -7.15
C ARG A 67 -2.93 22.08 -8.36
N ARG A 68 -2.43 21.85 -9.58
CA ARG A 68 -3.20 22.05 -10.82
C ARG A 68 -4.41 21.14 -10.88
N GLU A 69 -4.25 19.85 -10.62
CA GLU A 69 -5.37 18.89 -10.60
C GLU A 69 -6.41 19.24 -9.54
N ARG A 70 -5.97 19.62 -8.33
CA ARG A 70 -6.86 20.09 -7.27
C ARG A 70 -7.60 21.37 -7.65
N GLN A 71 -6.95 22.29 -8.37
CA GLN A 71 -7.58 23.51 -8.86
C GLN A 71 -8.60 23.19 -9.96
N LEU A 72 -8.25 22.34 -10.92
CA LEU A 72 -9.15 21.89 -12.00
C LEU A 72 -10.42 21.23 -11.45
N LEU A 73 -10.27 20.32 -10.49
CA LEU A 73 -11.40 19.69 -9.81
C LEU A 73 -12.24 20.70 -9.02
N ARG A 74 -11.59 21.67 -8.37
CA ARG A 74 -12.29 22.75 -7.64
C ARG A 74 -13.08 23.64 -8.60
N ASP A 75 -12.51 24.01 -9.73
CA ASP A 75 -13.16 24.86 -10.73
C ASP A 75 -14.33 24.12 -11.38
N SER A 76 -14.14 22.83 -11.69
CA SER A 76 -15.22 21.95 -12.18
C SER A 76 -16.31 21.73 -11.14
N PHE A 77 -15.97 21.71 -9.85
CA PHE A 77 -16.95 21.62 -8.77
C PHE A 77 -17.74 22.93 -8.62
N ASN A 78 -17.07 24.08 -8.74
CA ASN A 78 -17.68 25.40 -8.63
C ASN A 78 -18.57 25.75 -9.83
N SER A 79 -18.36 25.12 -10.99
CA SER A 79 -19.20 25.31 -12.17
C SER A 79 -20.50 24.50 -12.14
N VAL A 80 -20.66 23.56 -11.20
CA VAL A 80 -21.89 22.75 -11.07
C VAL A 80 -23.05 23.64 -10.58
N PRO A 81 -24.15 23.75 -11.34
CA PRO A 81 -25.30 24.58 -10.95
C PRO A 81 -25.89 24.18 -9.60
N GLY A 82 -26.17 25.17 -8.73
CA GLY A 82 -26.82 24.94 -7.43
C GLY A 82 -25.89 24.88 -6.21
N LYS A 83 -24.57 24.98 -6.37
CA LYS A 83 -23.62 25.07 -5.25
C LYS A 83 -23.02 26.47 -5.12
N LYS A 84 -23.33 27.17 -4.01
CA LYS A 84 -22.78 28.52 -3.70
C LYS A 84 -21.49 28.51 -2.88
N ASN A 85 -21.01 27.36 -2.41
CA ASN A 85 -19.86 27.27 -1.52
C ASN A 85 -18.73 26.40 -2.11
N PRO A 86 -17.46 26.78 -1.87
CA PRO A 86 -16.28 26.03 -2.31
C PRO A 86 -16.29 24.58 -1.78
N PRO A 87 -15.47 23.67 -2.34
CA PRO A 87 -15.35 22.32 -1.81
C PRO A 87 -15.08 22.35 -0.29
N PRO A 88 -15.81 21.54 0.50
CA PRO A 88 -15.61 21.42 1.94
C PRO A 88 -14.14 21.21 2.29
N ARG A 89 -13.68 21.75 3.42
CA ARG A 89 -12.35 21.40 3.97
C ARG A 89 -12.33 19.90 4.29
N ASP A 90 -11.13 19.30 4.34
CA ASP A 90 -10.92 17.84 4.43
C ASP A 90 -11.69 17.15 5.61
N ASP A 91 -12.14 17.94 6.57
CA ASP A 91 -12.84 17.63 7.82
C ASP A 91 -14.38 17.71 7.78
N GLU A 92 -15.01 18.20 6.72
CA GLU A 92 -16.47 18.31 6.64
C GLU A 92 -17.16 16.98 6.22
N LYS A 93 -18.28 16.70 6.89
CA LYS A 93 -19.12 15.48 6.76
C LYS A 93 -20.01 15.56 5.50
N ASP A 94 -19.44 15.54 4.31
CA ASP A 94 -20.22 15.57 3.07
C ASP A 94 -20.44 14.15 2.50
N GLU A 95 -21.19 13.32 3.22
CA GLU A 95 -21.72 12.07 2.69
C GLU A 95 -22.85 12.38 1.71
N GLY A 96 -22.58 12.23 0.41
CA GLY A 96 -23.47 12.69 -0.67
C GLY A 96 -22.74 13.40 -1.81
N ALA A 97 -21.43 13.67 -1.66
CA ALA A 97 -20.63 14.34 -2.66
C ALA A 97 -20.27 13.48 -3.89
N ILE A 98 -20.54 12.18 -3.92
CA ILE A 98 -20.10 11.29 -5.02
C ILE A 98 -20.66 11.70 -6.39
N PRO A 99 -21.96 12.01 -6.56
CA PRO A 99 -22.48 12.50 -7.83
C PRO A 99 -21.80 13.79 -8.30
N ILE A 100 -21.47 14.70 -7.38
CA ILE A 100 -20.76 15.94 -7.73
C ILE A 100 -19.30 15.66 -8.10
N ASN A 101 -18.63 14.76 -7.36
CA ASN A 101 -17.26 14.35 -7.70
C ASN A 101 -17.22 13.65 -9.07
N ARG A 102 -18.24 12.84 -9.40
CA ARG A 102 -18.41 12.23 -10.72
C ARG A 102 -18.50 13.32 -11.79
N LEU A 103 -19.39 14.29 -11.64
CA LEU A 103 -19.54 15.37 -12.62
C LEU A 103 -18.26 16.21 -12.78
N ALA A 104 -17.59 16.53 -11.68
CA ALA A 104 -16.32 17.26 -11.72
C ALA A 104 -15.21 16.45 -12.40
N TRP A 105 -15.17 15.13 -12.16
CA TRP A 105 -14.25 14.21 -12.82
C TRP A 105 -14.57 14.08 -14.31
N ASP A 106 -15.84 13.91 -14.69
CA ASP A 106 -16.26 13.79 -16.09
C ASP A 106 -15.88 15.07 -16.87
N THR A 107 -16.07 16.24 -16.25
CA THR A 107 -15.67 17.53 -16.81
C THR A 107 -14.15 17.65 -16.99
N SER A 108 -13.38 17.17 -16.00
CA SER A 108 -11.92 17.33 -15.99
C SER A 108 -11.18 16.28 -16.83
N PHE A 109 -11.70 15.05 -16.86
CA PHE A 109 -10.97 13.87 -17.33
C PHE A 109 -11.76 12.99 -18.30
N GLY A 110 -13.09 13.13 -18.38
CA GLY A 110 -13.94 12.24 -19.17
C GLY A 110 -13.61 12.23 -20.66
N GLY A 111 -13.15 13.36 -21.21
CA GLY A 111 -12.72 13.45 -22.61
C GLY A 111 -11.43 12.71 -22.95
N VAL A 112 -10.63 12.30 -21.95
CA VAL A 112 -9.28 11.71 -22.16
C VAL A 112 -9.12 10.34 -21.47
N CYS A 113 -9.78 10.14 -20.33
CA CYS A 113 -9.58 8.97 -19.45
C CYS A 113 -10.71 7.93 -19.54
N GLY A 114 -11.77 8.21 -20.28
CA GLY A 114 -12.95 7.35 -20.37
C GLY A 114 -14.04 7.75 -19.39
N SER A 115 -14.79 6.77 -18.89
CA SER A 115 -15.88 6.97 -17.94
C SER A 115 -15.40 7.04 -16.50
N PHE A 116 -16.10 7.80 -15.65
CA PHE A 116 -15.83 7.81 -14.21
C PHE A 116 -15.84 6.40 -13.64
N ASP A 117 -16.70 5.51 -14.14
CA ASP A 117 -16.84 4.18 -13.56
C ASP A 117 -15.74 3.19 -13.97
N ASP A 118 -14.88 3.56 -14.91
CA ASP A 118 -13.87 2.67 -15.49
C ASP A 118 -12.82 2.22 -14.48
N GLU A 119 -12.44 0.95 -14.61
CA GLU A 119 -11.31 0.34 -13.91
C GLU A 119 -10.00 0.65 -14.65
N THR A 120 -8.90 0.72 -13.92
CA THR A 120 -7.58 0.87 -14.52
C THR A 120 -7.30 -0.28 -15.50
N ALA A 121 -7.06 0.06 -16.76
CA ALA A 121 -6.60 -0.90 -17.77
C ALA A 121 -5.10 -1.19 -17.64
N LEU A 122 -4.42 -0.47 -16.74
CA LEU A 122 -2.98 -0.63 -16.54
C LEU A 122 -2.74 -1.83 -15.60
N GLY A 123 -2.12 -2.88 -16.12
CA GLY A 123 -1.65 -4.00 -15.32
C GLY A 123 -0.33 -3.69 -14.57
N PRO A 124 0.03 -4.55 -13.60
CA PRO A 124 1.34 -4.50 -12.96
C PRO A 124 2.44 -4.98 -13.91
N MET A 125 3.71 -4.85 -13.50
CA MET A 125 4.90 -5.34 -14.20
C MET A 125 5.13 -4.73 -15.59
N ARG A 126 4.51 -3.58 -15.88
CA ARG A 126 4.48 -2.97 -17.21
C ARG A 126 5.87 -2.75 -17.82
N TYR A 127 6.84 -2.38 -16.99
CA TYR A 127 8.22 -2.10 -17.39
C TYR A 127 9.19 -3.07 -16.72
N THR A 128 8.71 -4.27 -16.35
CA THR A 128 9.59 -5.33 -15.85
C THR A 128 10.49 -5.87 -16.95
N SER A 129 9.99 -5.99 -18.17
CA SER A 129 10.73 -6.50 -19.33
C SER A 129 10.56 -5.54 -20.52
N GLY A 130 11.55 -5.52 -21.41
CA GLY A 130 11.53 -4.68 -22.61
C GLY A 130 11.99 -3.25 -22.37
N PRO A 131 11.77 -2.35 -23.37
CA PRO A 131 12.25 -0.98 -23.29
C PRO A 131 11.48 -0.19 -22.23
N ILE A 132 12.22 0.48 -21.36
CA ILE A 132 11.68 1.42 -20.38
C ILE A 132 11.54 2.77 -21.08
N PRO A 133 10.33 3.36 -21.13
CA PRO A 133 10.14 4.70 -21.68
C PRO A 133 10.99 5.74 -20.93
N GLU A 134 11.50 6.75 -21.62
CA GLU A 134 12.31 7.81 -21.00
C GLU A 134 11.60 8.55 -19.86
N ASN A 135 10.27 8.56 -19.89
CA ASN A 135 9.45 9.19 -18.85
C ASN A 135 9.06 8.26 -17.69
N ALA A 136 9.40 6.97 -17.77
CA ALA A 136 9.28 6.07 -16.64
C ALA A 136 10.51 6.29 -15.75
N VAL A 137 10.29 6.92 -14.60
CA VAL A 137 11.34 7.27 -13.65
C VAL A 137 10.96 6.80 -12.25
N PRO A 138 11.93 6.52 -11.36
CA PRO A 138 11.66 6.26 -9.95
C PRO A 138 10.86 7.43 -9.36
N ALA A 139 9.61 7.18 -9.02
CA ALA A 139 8.67 8.20 -8.57
C ALA A 139 8.23 7.94 -7.13
N SER A 140 7.56 8.92 -6.53
CA SER A 140 6.90 8.70 -5.27
C SER A 140 5.69 7.77 -5.49
N THR A 141 5.54 6.76 -4.65
CA THR A 141 4.37 5.86 -4.65
C THR A 141 3.65 5.94 -3.31
N LEU A 142 2.42 5.44 -3.28
CA LEU A 142 1.63 5.32 -2.06
C LEU A 142 1.40 3.85 -1.74
N GLN A 143 2.12 3.34 -0.74
CA GLN A 143 1.94 2.01 -0.20
C GLN A 143 0.72 1.98 0.72
N ILE A 144 -0.21 1.06 0.50
CA ILE A 144 -1.44 0.93 1.31
C ILE A 144 -1.41 -0.42 2.02
N PHE A 145 -1.35 -0.41 3.34
CA PHE A 145 -1.19 -1.61 4.17
C PHE A 145 -2.54 -2.22 4.53
N SER A 146 -3.45 -1.42 5.08
CA SER A 146 -4.76 -1.90 5.54
C SER A 146 -5.81 -0.80 5.56
N VAL A 147 -7.08 -1.20 5.49
CA VAL A 147 -8.22 -0.34 5.79
C VAL A 147 -9.01 -0.99 6.92
N ARG A 148 -9.12 -0.30 8.05
CA ARG A 148 -9.79 -0.78 9.26
C ARG A 148 -11.05 0.02 9.53
N VAL A 149 -12.13 -0.66 9.90
CA VAL A 149 -13.36 -0.02 10.38
C VAL A 149 -13.28 0.15 11.89
N THR A 150 -13.45 1.37 12.40
CA THR A 150 -13.46 1.68 13.83
C THR A 150 -14.64 2.56 14.18
N ASP A 151 -14.84 2.79 15.49
CA ASP A 151 -15.76 3.80 16.01
C ASP A 151 -17.15 3.75 15.36
N LEU A 152 -17.80 2.57 15.42
CA LEU A 152 -19.16 2.38 14.92
C LEU A 152 -20.14 3.31 15.65
N LYS A 153 -21.08 3.86 14.91
CA LYS A 153 -22.07 4.85 15.37
C LYS A 153 -23.48 4.44 14.95
N ASP A 154 -24.47 5.19 15.42
CA ASP A 154 -25.86 5.17 14.93
C ASP A 154 -26.49 3.77 14.89
N GLY A 155 -26.26 2.97 15.93
CA GLY A 155 -26.92 1.67 16.10
C GLY A 155 -26.41 0.55 15.18
N LEU A 156 -25.25 0.71 14.54
CA LEU A 156 -24.54 -0.41 13.92
C LEU A 156 -23.78 -1.23 14.98
N TRP A 157 -23.88 -2.55 14.87
CA TRP A 157 -23.27 -3.49 15.82
C TRP A 157 -22.42 -4.52 15.08
N TRP A 158 -21.40 -5.03 15.78
CA TRP A 158 -20.64 -6.18 15.31
C TRP A 158 -21.46 -7.47 15.46
N PRO A 159 -21.32 -8.47 14.57
CA PRO A 159 -20.51 -8.45 13.36
C PRO A 159 -21.15 -7.64 12.22
N LEU A 160 -20.32 -7.01 11.38
CA LEU A 160 -20.77 -6.29 10.19
C LEU A 160 -20.61 -7.17 8.95
N HIS A 161 -21.65 -7.24 8.13
CA HIS A 161 -21.58 -7.83 6.80
C HIS A 161 -21.34 -6.73 5.77
N VAL A 162 -20.09 -6.48 5.41
CA VAL A 162 -19.67 -5.32 4.61
C VAL A 162 -19.51 -5.69 3.14
N TYR A 163 -20.08 -4.87 2.26
CA TYR A 163 -19.91 -4.95 0.82
C TYR A 163 -19.74 -3.56 0.19
N GLY A 164 -19.47 -3.50 -1.11
CA GLY A 164 -19.11 -2.28 -1.83
C GLY A 164 -17.63 -2.26 -2.18
N PHE A 165 -17.03 -1.08 -2.26
CA PHE A 165 -15.64 -0.94 -2.66
C PHE A 165 -14.89 0.22 -2.01
N VAL A 166 -13.57 0.09 -2.03
CA VAL A 166 -12.59 1.15 -1.80
C VAL A 166 -11.66 1.16 -2.99
N ALA A 167 -11.53 2.31 -3.66
CA ALA A 167 -10.66 2.45 -4.83
C ALA A 167 -9.77 3.69 -4.70
N THR A 168 -8.61 3.64 -5.34
CA THR A 168 -7.78 4.81 -5.60
C THR A 168 -7.83 5.20 -7.06
N ARG A 169 -7.62 6.47 -7.36
CA ARG A 169 -7.36 6.99 -8.70
C ARG A 169 -6.08 7.80 -8.64
N GLY A 170 -5.17 7.58 -9.56
CA GLY A 170 -3.91 8.30 -9.62
C GLY A 170 -3.66 8.89 -10.99
N GLY A 171 -2.68 9.77 -11.10
CA GLY A 171 -2.35 10.49 -12.33
C GLY A 171 -1.72 9.66 -13.45
N ALA A 172 -1.85 8.33 -13.45
CA ALA A 172 -1.44 7.51 -14.59
C ALA A 172 -2.57 7.34 -15.61
N ASP A 173 -3.82 7.21 -15.14
CA ASP A 173 -5.01 7.01 -15.97
C ASP A 173 -6.32 7.52 -15.34
N HIS A 174 -6.31 8.04 -14.11
CA HIS A 174 -7.50 8.55 -13.38
C HIS A 174 -8.66 7.54 -13.18
N ASN A 175 -8.48 6.28 -13.57
CA ASN A 175 -9.45 5.20 -13.44
C ASN A 175 -9.32 4.49 -12.09
N ARG A 176 -10.34 3.70 -11.72
CA ARG A 176 -10.39 3.01 -10.42
C ARG A 176 -9.33 1.92 -10.36
N ASN A 177 -8.44 2.03 -9.39
CA ASN A 177 -7.55 0.98 -8.94
C ASN A 177 -8.09 0.47 -7.59
N PHE A 178 -8.88 -0.61 -7.64
CA PHE A 178 -9.60 -1.14 -6.48
C PHE A 178 -8.64 -1.70 -5.43
N LEU A 179 -8.88 -1.36 -4.17
CA LEU A 179 -8.20 -1.93 -3.00
C LEU A 179 -9.05 -3.04 -2.38
N PHE A 180 -10.35 -2.80 -2.29
CA PHE A 180 -11.38 -3.71 -1.78
C PHE A 180 -12.58 -3.63 -2.71
N ARG A 181 -13.17 -4.78 -3.08
CA ARG A 181 -14.39 -4.85 -3.86
C ARG A 181 -15.13 -6.14 -3.53
N ARG A 182 -16.35 -6.04 -3.00
CA ARG A 182 -17.22 -7.17 -2.68
C ARG A 182 -18.66 -6.83 -3.07
N THR A 183 -19.36 -7.80 -3.64
CA THR A 183 -20.80 -7.71 -3.91
C THR A 183 -21.60 -8.03 -2.64
N ARG A 184 -22.90 -7.73 -2.65
CA ARG A 184 -23.78 -7.96 -1.49
C ARG A 184 -23.91 -9.45 -1.13
N ASP A 185 -23.93 -10.31 -2.13
CA ASP A 185 -23.96 -11.78 -2.01
C ASP A 185 -22.64 -12.34 -1.47
N ASN A 186 -21.51 -11.71 -1.81
CA ASN A 186 -20.16 -12.06 -1.34
C ASN A 186 -19.61 -11.01 -0.35
N CYS A 187 -20.41 -10.59 0.64
CA CYS A 187 -19.98 -9.62 1.65
C CYS A 187 -18.89 -10.20 2.58
N GLN A 188 -17.97 -9.37 3.05
CA GLN A 188 -17.01 -9.76 4.09
C GLN A 188 -17.64 -9.56 5.48
N ILE A 189 -17.47 -10.55 6.36
CA ILE A 189 -17.86 -10.42 7.78
C ILE A 189 -16.70 -9.79 8.55
N LEU A 190 -16.94 -8.65 9.18
CA LEU A 190 -16.01 -7.99 10.09
C LEU A 190 -16.48 -8.15 11.53
N THR A 191 -15.55 -8.35 12.45
CA THR A 191 -15.86 -8.49 13.88
C THR A 191 -15.10 -7.44 14.69
N LYS A 192 -15.49 -7.25 15.96
CA LYS A 192 -14.74 -6.35 16.85
C LYS A 192 -13.27 -6.77 17.01
N LYS A 193 -12.97 -8.07 16.94
CA LYS A 193 -11.61 -8.61 17.05
C LYS A 193 -10.82 -8.50 15.75
N ASP A 194 -11.52 -8.58 14.62
CA ASP A 194 -10.95 -8.43 13.29
C ASP A 194 -11.79 -7.48 12.42
N PRO A 195 -11.59 -6.16 12.57
CA PRO A 195 -12.35 -5.15 11.84
C PRO A 195 -11.63 -4.64 10.57
N VAL A 196 -10.81 -5.49 9.93
CA VAL A 196 -9.97 -5.10 8.77
C VAL A 196 -10.57 -5.61 7.47
N LEU A 197 -10.67 -4.74 6.46
CA LEU A 197 -11.07 -5.15 5.12
C LEU A 197 -9.97 -6.00 4.48
N LEU A 198 -10.35 -7.15 3.92
CA LEU A 198 -9.44 -8.01 3.16
C LEU A 198 -9.19 -7.37 1.80
N LEU A 199 -8.08 -6.63 1.71
CA LEU A 199 -7.70 -5.94 0.48
C LEU A 199 -7.21 -6.95 -0.57
N THR A 200 -7.75 -6.84 -1.78
CA THR A 200 -7.35 -7.65 -2.94
C THR A 200 -6.52 -6.89 -3.95
N GLY A 201 -6.39 -5.58 -3.76
CA GLY A 201 -5.55 -4.72 -4.58
C GLY A 201 -4.59 -3.86 -3.76
N PRO A 202 -3.93 -2.88 -4.40
CA PRO A 202 -4.20 -2.43 -5.75
C PRO A 202 -3.73 -3.43 -6.83
N SER A 203 -4.26 -3.31 -8.06
CA SER A 203 -3.83 -4.12 -9.21
C SER A 203 -2.46 -3.71 -9.76
N ARG A 204 -2.05 -2.48 -9.46
CA ARG A 204 -0.75 -1.86 -9.76
C ARG A 204 -0.38 -0.83 -8.69
N ALA A 205 0.89 -0.46 -8.56
CA ALA A 205 1.31 0.52 -7.57
C ALA A 205 0.64 1.89 -7.82
N VAL A 206 0.29 2.55 -6.71
CA VAL A 206 -0.36 3.86 -6.73
C VAL A 206 0.71 4.92 -6.88
N LEU A 207 0.80 5.48 -8.09
CA LEU A 207 1.73 6.55 -8.40
C LEU A 207 1.30 7.86 -7.74
N LEU A 208 2.14 8.39 -6.85
CA LEU A 208 1.94 9.68 -6.16
C LEU A 208 2.51 10.84 -6.98
N ALA A 209 2.24 10.84 -8.29
CA ALA A 209 2.64 11.90 -9.22
C ALA A 209 1.44 12.80 -9.53
N GLY A 210 0.99 13.57 -8.53
CA GLY A 210 -0.22 14.39 -8.60
C GLY A 210 -1.15 14.12 -7.42
N LEU A 211 -2.46 14.25 -7.67
CA LEU A 211 -3.51 13.97 -6.70
C LEU A 211 -3.91 12.49 -6.77
N VAL A 212 -3.81 11.79 -5.64
CA VAL A 212 -4.41 10.48 -5.46
C VAL A 212 -5.80 10.68 -4.86
N THR A 213 -6.83 10.25 -5.59
CA THR A 213 -8.22 10.32 -5.12
C THR A 213 -8.60 8.97 -4.53
N PHE A 214 -9.10 8.96 -3.30
CA PHE A 214 -9.72 7.80 -2.68
C PHE A 214 -11.24 7.91 -2.84
N GLU A 215 -11.85 6.87 -3.38
CA GLU A 215 -13.30 6.71 -3.51
C GLU A 215 -13.73 5.55 -2.61
N VAL A 216 -14.56 5.85 -1.62
CA VAL A 216 -15.09 4.87 -0.66
C VAL A 216 -16.59 4.79 -0.83
N GLN A 217 -17.11 3.59 -1.08
CA GLN A 217 -18.54 3.29 -1.13
C GLN A 217 -18.75 1.93 -0.47
N LEU A 218 -18.97 1.93 0.85
CA LEU A 218 -19.17 0.73 1.65
C LEU A 218 -20.56 0.73 2.27
N MET A 219 -21.19 -0.45 2.25
CA MET A 219 -22.52 -0.71 2.77
C MET A 219 -22.46 -1.81 3.83
N ALA A 220 -23.30 -1.69 4.85
CA ALA A 220 -23.58 -2.73 5.83
C ALA A 220 -24.88 -3.46 5.44
N LYS A 221 -24.75 -4.75 5.14
CA LYS A 221 -25.84 -5.62 4.73
C LYS A 221 -26.82 -5.89 5.87
N SER A 222 -28.09 -5.74 5.56
CA SER A 222 -29.24 -6.07 6.40
C SER A 222 -29.97 -7.31 5.87
N LYS A 223 -31.05 -7.71 6.55
CA LYS A 223 -31.90 -8.84 6.12
C LYS A 223 -32.44 -8.64 4.70
N THR A 224 -32.79 -7.42 4.34
CA THR A 224 -33.29 -7.04 3.02
C THR A 224 -32.42 -5.93 2.43
N GLU A 225 -32.33 -5.87 1.10
CA GLU A 225 -31.51 -4.87 0.40
C GLU A 225 -31.97 -3.43 0.66
N LEU A 226 -33.29 -3.21 0.72
CA LEU A 226 -33.87 -1.91 1.05
C LEU A 226 -33.52 -1.41 2.45
N ALA A 227 -33.10 -2.30 3.35
CA ALA A 227 -32.70 -1.98 4.72
C ALA A 227 -31.17 -1.90 4.86
N ASP A 228 -30.40 -2.09 3.79
CA ASP A 228 -28.95 -1.94 3.85
C ASP A 228 -28.58 -0.49 4.18
N GLN A 229 -27.58 -0.33 5.04
CA GLN A 229 -27.17 0.99 5.53
C GLN A 229 -25.84 1.38 4.91
N VAL A 230 -25.70 2.65 4.55
CA VAL A 230 -24.40 3.19 4.14
C VAL A 230 -23.45 3.13 5.34
N LEU A 231 -22.37 2.37 5.22
CA LEU A 231 -21.34 2.31 6.26
C LEU A 231 -20.37 3.49 6.13
N ALA A 232 -19.90 3.73 4.91
CA ALA A 232 -18.96 4.81 4.59
C ALA A 232 -19.09 5.20 3.11
N SER A 233 -19.35 6.48 2.83
CA SER A 233 -19.46 6.99 1.45
C SER A 233 -18.86 8.39 1.31
N LYS A 234 -17.64 8.49 0.75
CA LYS A 234 -16.93 9.77 0.58
C LYS A 234 -15.83 9.65 -0.46
N VAL A 235 -15.54 10.77 -1.12
CA VAL A 235 -14.30 10.97 -1.89
C VAL A 235 -13.36 11.88 -1.08
N PHE A 236 -12.10 11.48 -0.94
CA PHE A 236 -11.07 12.33 -0.32
C PHE A 236 -9.76 12.24 -1.10
N TYR A 237 -8.86 13.19 -0.84
CA TYR A 237 -7.65 13.36 -1.65
C TYR A 237 -6.38 13.20 -0.81
N PHE A 238 -5.38 12.58 -1.41
CA PHE A 238 -4.02 12.45 -0.89
C PHE A 238 -3.03 12.99 -1.92
N HIS A 239 -2.03 13.75 -1.50
CA HIS A 239 -0.98 14.26 -2.39
C HIS A 239 0.32 14.50 -1.64
N GLN A 240 1.40 14.57 -2.40
CA GLN A 240 2.72 14.96 -1.92
C GLN A 240 2.71 16.42 -1.44
N GLY A 241 3.27 16.69 -0.25
CA GLY A 241 3.23 17.99 0.41
C GLY A 241 2.00 18.25 1.28
N SER A 242 1.09 17.28 1.43
CA SER A 242 0.03 17.37 2.43
C SER A 242 0.61 17.22 3.85
N ARG A 243 -0.06 17.76 4.89
CA ARG A 243 0.31 17.51 6.30
C ARG A 243 0.28 16.01 6.69
N ARG A 244 -0.13 15.13 5.76
CA ARG A 244 -0.29 13.67 5.90
C ARG A 244 0.82 12.88 5.18
N GLU A 245 1.87 13.54 4.69
CA GLU A 245 2.97 12.84 4.00
C GLU A 245 3.79 11.96 4.96
N ASP A 246 3.87 12.31 6.25
CA ASP A 246 4.56 11.49 7.24
C ASP A 246 3.63 10.48 7.95
N SER A 247 2.32 10.49 7.62
CA SER A 247 1.34 9.72 8.39
C SER A 247 1.27 8.28 7.90
N ILE A 248 1.73 7.34 8.73
CA ILE A 248 1.54 5.89 8.56
C ILE A 248 0.04 5.53 8.71
N CYS A 249 -0.74 6.36 9.42
CA CYS A 249 -2.16 6.14 9.67
C CYS A 249 -2.98 7.41 9.43
N ILE A 250 -4.05 7.31 8.64
CA ILE A 250 -5.02 8.37 8.39
C ILE A 250 -6.39 7.91 8.83
N ARG A 251 -7.03 8.67 9.72
CA ARG A 251 -8.39 8.42 10.20
C ARG A 251 -9.37 9.32 9.46
N ILE A 252 -10.33 8.73 8.76
CA ILE A 252 -11.38 9.45 8.04
C ILE A 252 -12.71 9.16 8.74
N PRO A 253 -13.33 10.17 9.38
CA PRO A 253 -14.64 9.99 10.00
C PRO A 253 -15.73 9.93 8.94
N TYR A 254 -16.63 8.98 9.11
CA TYR A 254 -17.88 8.82 8.37
C TYR A 254 -19.06 8.97 9.34
N LYS A 255 -20.28 8.98 8.80
CA LYS A 255 -21.52 9.05 9.58
C LYS A 255 -21.64 7.85 10.51
N HIS A 256 -21.49 6.64 9.97
CA HIS A 256 -21.73 5.40 10.71
C HIS A 256 -20.47 4.72 11.25
N CYS A 257 -19.27 5.15 10.84
CA CYS A 257 -18.01 4.62 11.36
C CYS A 257 -16.86 5.64 11.23
N THR A 258 -15.65 5.20 11.52
CA THR A 258 -14.40 5.82 11.08
C THR A 258 -13.61 4.77 10.29
N LEU A 259 -13.00 5.15 9.17
CA LEU A 259 -12.04 4.28 8.50
C LEU A 259 -10.63 4.73 8.83
N GLU A 260 -9.81 3.80 9.33
CA GLU A 260 -8.37 4.00 9.48
C GLU A 260 -7.64 3.38 8.29
N PHE A 261 -6.93 4.22 7.54
CA PHE A 261 -6.06 3.81 6.46
C PHE A 261 -4.64 3.75 7.00
N ALA A 262 -4.04 2.56 7.03
CA ALA A 262 -2.62 2.43 7.21
C ALA A 262 -1.95 2.54 5.83
N LEU A 263 -1.22 3.62 5.58
CA LEU A 263 -0.57 3.89 4.30
C LEU A 263 0.71 4.68 4.50
N ALA A 264 1.65 4.60 3.56
CA ALA A 264 2.88 5.37 3.60
C ALA A 264 3.29 5.80 2.19
N PRO A 265 3.62 7.08 1.98
CA PRO A 265 4.26 7.49 0.75
C PRO A 265 5.73 7.06 0.77
N LEU A 266 6.15 6.38 -0.29
CA LEU A 266 7.53 5.98 -0.50
C LEU A 266 8.15 6.85 -1.58
N ARG A 267 9.28 7.48 -1.29
CA ARG A 267 9.95 8.36 -2.27
C ARG A 267 10.92 7.53 -3.09
N HIS A 268 11.12 7.90 -4.35
CA HIS A 268 12.08 7.21 -5.22
C HIS A 268 11.86 5.69 -5.21
N SER A 269 10.67 5.24 -5.60
CA SER A 269 10.22 3.86 -5.40
C SER A 269 9.76 3.20 -6.70
N VAL A 270 9.71 1.88 -6.68
CA VAL A 270 9.25 1.00 -7.75
C VAL A 270 8.06 0.17 -7.33
N GLU A 271 7.31 -0.29 -8.32
CA GLU A 271 6.38 -1.39 -8.15
C GLU A 271 7.16 -2.71 -8.03
N ALA A 272 6.77 -3.52 -7.05
CA ALA A 272 7.20 -4.90 -6.90
C ALA A 272 5.97 -5.80 -6.91
N THR A 273 5.92 -6.71 -7.88
CA THR A 273 4.88 -7.74 -7.94
C THR A 273 5.44 -9.04 -7.42
N VAL A 274 4.87 -9.52 -6.31
CA VAL A 274 5.33 -10.71 -5.58
C VAL A 274 4.56 -11.94 -6.06
N THR A 275 5.27 -13.01 -6.33
CA THR A 275 4.69 -14.35 -6.46
C THR A 275 5.42 -15.33 -5.56
N VAL A 276 4.70 -16.35 -5.10
CA VAL A 276 5.23 -17.41 -4.24
C VAL A 276 4.84 -18.74 -4.84
N GLN A 277 5.81 -19.64 -4.96
CA GLN A 277 5.64 -20.98 -5.52
C GLN A 277 6.20 -22.02 -4.56
N LEU A 278 5.43 -23.04 -4.24
CA LEU A 278 5.90 -24.24 -3.57
C LEU A 278 6.75 -25.04 -4.55
N VAL A 279 8.04 -25.24 -4.24
CA VAL A 279 8.99 -25.91 -5.16
C VAL A 279 9.54 -27.21 -4.59
N ASP A 280 9.41 -27.43 -3.28
CA ASP A 280 9.86 -28.65 -2.61
C ASP A 280 9.05 -28.89 -1.32
N GLY A 281 8.78 -30.15 -1.00
CA GLY A 281 7.93 -30.56 0.11
C GLY A 281 6.44 -30.26 -0.10
N SER A 282 5.68 -30.25 0.99
CA SER A 282 4.23 -29.99 0.99
C SER A 282 3.84 -29.08 2.14
N TRP A 283 2.78 -28.29 1.96
CA TRP A 283 2.22 -27.53 3.07
C TRP A 283 1.55 -28.49 4.07
N PRO A 284 1.86 -28.41 5.36
CA PRO A 284 1.39 -29.39 6.33
C PRO A 284 -0.07 -29.13 6.72
N ASP A 285 -0.85 -30.21 6.79
CA ASP A 285 -2.29 -30.14 7.08
C ASP A 285 -2.59 -29.43 8.41
N GLY A 286 -3.64 -28.61 8.39
CA GLY A 286 -4.13 -27.87 9.56
C GLY A 286 -3.20 -26.76 10.06
N HIS A 287 -2.20 -26.35 9.27
CA HIS A 287 -1.37 -25.19 9.57
C HIS A 287 -1.90 -23.95 8.86
N GLN A 288 -2.22 -22.93 9.64
CA GLN A 288 -2.56 -21.61 9.14
C GLN A 288 -1.35 -21.02 8.42
N GLY A 289 -1.58 -20.41 7.26
CA GLY A 289 -0.51 -19.78 6.49
C GLY A 289 -0.73 -18.31 6.26
N GLN A 290 0.36 -17.56 6.36
CA GLN A 290 0.37 -16.13 6.07
C GLN A 290 1.56 -15.81 5.18
N VAL A 291 1.33 -14.95 4.19
CA VAL A 291 2.38 -14.32 3.40
C VAL A 291 2.25 -12.82 3.60
N PHE A 292 3.34 -12.16 3.94
CA PHE A 292 3.36 -10.71 4.09
C PHE A 292 4.69 -10.12 3.66
N SER A 293 4.65 -8.86 3.25
CA SER A 293 5.82 -8.08 2.90
C SER A 293 6.09 -6.95 3.87
N CYS A 294 7.35 -6.57 4.03
CA CYS A 294 7.77 -5.36 4.73
C CYS A 294 8.98 -4.74 4.05
N THR A 295 9.16 -3.43 4.23
CA THR A 295 10.35 -2.69 3.79
C THR A 295 11.13 -2.22 5.02
N ASP A 296 12.46 -2.10 4.91
CA ASP A 296 13.29 -1.61 6.03
C ASP A 296 12.94 -0.18 6.46
N SER A 297 12.48 0.62 5.50
CA SER A 297 12.10 2.03 5.71
C SER A 297 10.86 2.22 6.55
N ILE A 298 9.96 1.22 6.60
CA ILE A 298 8.72 1.26 7.37
C ILE A 298 8.75 0.12 8.38
N LYS A 299 9.54 0.33 9.42
CA LYS A 299 9.69 -0.62 10.53
C LYS A 299 8.33 -0.90 11.16
N ASP A 300 8.16 -2.15 11.59
CA ASP A 300 6.99 -2.66 12.32
C ASP A 300 5.64 -2.65 11.57
N THR A 301 5.63 -2.31 10.27
CA THR A 301 4.41 -2.40 9.44
C THR A 301 4.54 -3.51 8.41
N LYS A 302 3.59 -4.44 8.43
CA LYS A 302 3.52 -5.56 7.49
C LYS A 302 2.34 -5.35 6.56
N MET A 303 2.56 -5.57 5.27
CA MET A 303 1.49 -5.71 4.29
C MET A 303 1.15 -7.18 4.11
N LEU A 304 -0.08 -7.55 4.46
CA LEU A 304 -0.60 -8.90 4.25
C LEU A 304 -0.86 -9.14 2.76
N LEU A 305 -0.27 -10.20 2.21
CA LEU A 305 -0.44 -10.64 0.82
C LEU A 305 -1.40 -11.83 0.74
N LEU A 306 -1.39 -12.70 1.75
CA LEU A 306 -2.26 -13.86 1.89
C LEU A 306 -2.48 -14.18 3.37
N ASP A 307 -3.71 -14.55 3.73
CA ASP A 307 -4.08 -15.04 5.05
C ASP A 307 -5.05 -16.22 4.92
N CYS A 308 -4.65 -17.37 5.45
CA CYS A 308 -5.40 -18.62 5.39
C CYS A 308 -5.63 -19.14 6.81
N PRO A 309 -6.66 -18.60 7.52
CA PRO A 309 -6.91 -18.93 8.92
C PRO A 309 -7.51 -20.33 9.13
N ASP A 310 -8.08 -20.93 8.09
CA ASP A 310 -8.64 -22.29 8.09
C ASP A 310 -7.56 -23.38 7.90
N GLY A 311 -6.35 -22.99 7.50
CA GLY A 311 -5.24 -23.89 7.22
C GLY A 311 -5.28 -24.54 5.84
N THR A 312 -6.23 -24.16 4.98
CA THR A 312 -6.30 -24.61 3.59
C THR A 312 -5.57 -23.60 2.71
N MET A 313 -4.29 -23.85 2.45
CA MET A 313 -3.52 -22.95 1.59
C MET A 313 -4.01 -23.04 0.13
N PRO A 314 -4.33 -21.93 -0.53
CA PRO A 314 -4.77 -21.94 -1.91
C PRO A 314 -3.56 -22.08 -2.84
N ILE A 315 -3.07 -23.32 -2.95
CA ILE A 315 -1.92 -23.67 -3.78
C ILE A 315 -2.44 -24.36 -5.05
N GLY A 316 -2.14 -23.76 -6.20
CA GLY A 316 -2.49 -24.31 -7.51
C GLY A 316 -1.71 -25.60 -7.84
N PRO A 317 -2.11 -26.32 -8.90
CA PRO A 317 -1.44 -27.57 -9.32
C PRO A 317 0.02 -27.36 -9.77
N ASP A 318 0.40 -26.14 -10.12
CA ASP A 318 1.75 -25.70 -10.46
C ASP A 318 2.57 -25.25 -9.22
N GLY A 319 2.01 -25.40 -8.02
CA GLY A 319 2.60 -24.97 -6.76
C GLY A 319 2.43 -23.47 -6.47
N MET A 320 1.75 -22.70 -7.32
CA MET A 320 1.60 -21.26 -7.13
C MET A 320 0.60 -20.95 -6.02
N PHE A 321 0.97 -20.05 -5.11
CA PHE A 321 0.07 -19.56 -4.08
C PHE A 321 -0.86 -18.49 -4.69
N GLU A 322 -2.17 -18.63 -4.51
CA GLU A 322 -3.14 -17.61 -4.87
C GLU A 322 -3.14 -16.50 -3.81
N LEU A 323 -2.23 -15.53 -3.96
CA LEU A 323 -2.17 -14.37 -3.07
C LEU A 323 -3.44 -13.51 -3.22
N SER A 324 -3.99 -13.04 -2.10
CA SER A 324 -5.13 -12.11 -2.11
C SER A 324 -4.76 -10.78 -2.79
N ARG A 325 -3.52 -10.32 -2.59
CA ARG A 325 -2.92 -9.17 -3.29
C ARG A 325 -1.42 -9.41 -3.45
N ARG A 326 -0.83 -8.86 -4.52
CA ARG A 326 0.57 -9.14 -4.90
C ARG A 326 1.43 -7.92 -5.17
N VAL A 327 0.84 -6.73 -5.29
CA VAL A 327 1.56 -5.51 -5.64
C VAL A 327 1.96 -4.73 -4.39
N VAL A 328 3.26 -4.54 -4.22
CA VAL A 328 3.90 -3.76 -3.16
C VAL A 328 4.75 -2.65 -3.80
N CYS A 329 5.13 -1.66 -3.01
CA CYS A 329 6.05 -0.60 -3.39
C CYS A 329 7.35 -0.78 -2.59
N ALA A 330 8.48 -0.54 -3.22
CA ALA A 330 9.79 -0.62 -2.57
C ALA A 330 10.67 0.56 -2.98
N GLU A 331 11.38 1.15 -2.02
CA GLU A 331 12.27 2.29 -2.28
C GLU A 331 13.54 1.81 -3.00
N LEU A 332 13.91 2.53 -4.05
CA LEU A 332 15.13 2.31 -4.81
C LEU A 332 16.30 3.03 -4.15
N GLY A 333 17.46 2.37 -4.17
CA GLY A 333 18.70 2.94 -3.64
C GLY A 333 18.75 2.93 -2.11
N GLY A 334 19.94 3.18 -1.56
CA GLY A 334 20.17 3.11 -0.12
C GLY A 334 20.37 1.67 0.39
N ARG A 335 20.06 1.45 1.67
CA ARG A 335 20.17 0.14 2.34
C ARG A 335 18.85 -0.62 2.39
N ASP A 336 17.76 0.00 1.94
CA ASP A 336 16.41 -0.54 2.12
C ASP A 336 16.19 -1.79 1.28
N LYS A 337 15.69 -2.84 1.93
CA LYS A 337 15.33 -4.10 1.31
C LYS A 337 13.82 -4.31 1.35
N LEU A 338 13.34 -5.04 0.34
CA LEU A 338 12.01 -5.66 0.40
C LEU A 338 12.18 -7.05 1.01
N MET A 339 11.42 -7.34 2.06
CA MET A 339 11.35 -8.67 2.66
C MET A 339 9.98 -9.26 2.38
N VAL A 340 9.94 -10.50 1.91
CA VAL A 340 8.72 -11.29 1.79
C VAL A 340 8.84 -12.47 2.73
N SER A 341 7.99 -12.50 3.74
CA SER A 341 7.94 -13.55 4.75
C SER A 341 6.82 -14.52 4.47
N VAL A 342 7.09 -15.81 4.66
CA VAL A 342 6.06 -16.84 4.75
C VAL A 342 6.08 -17.39 6.16
N GLN A 343 4.89 -17.55 6.74
CA GLN A 343 4.71 -18.00 8.10
C GLN A 343 3.67 -19.12 8.13
N ALA A 344 4.00 -20.20 8.82
CA ALA A 344 3.07 -21.28 9.13
C ALA A 344 2.85 -21.35 10.64
N ARG A 345 1.59 -21.47 11.06
CA ARG A 345 1.18 -21.46 12.46
C ARG A 345 0.21 -22.60 12.76
N ARG A 346 0.44 -23.27 13.88
CA ARG A 346 -0.49 -24.19 14.53
C ARG A 346 -0.37 -24.02 16.05
N VAL A 347 -1.30 -24.56 16.83
CA VAL A 347 -1.22 -24.53 18.30
C VAL A 347 0.15 -25.07 18.76
N GLY A 348 0.91 -24.25 19.49
CA GLY A 348 2.25 -24.60 19.98
C GLY A 348 3.36 -24.61 18.92
N PHE A 349 3.06 -24.27 17.66
CA PHE A 349 4.02 -24.31 16.56
C PHE A 349 3.95 -23.04 15.71
N LEU A 350 5.09 -22.37 15.54
CA LEU A 350 5.24 -21.21 14.69
C LEU A 350 6.58 -21.33 13.96
N THR A 351 6.52 -21.41 12.63
CA THR A 351 7.72 -21.28 11.79
C THR A 351 7.54 -20.12 10.84
N ARG A 352 8.63 -19.40 10.59
CA ARG A 352 8.67 -18.27 9.69
C ARG A 352 10.05 -18.20 9.07
N ASN A 353 10.08 -17.94 7.77
CA ASN A 353 11.30 -17.57 7.08
C ASN A 353 10.97 -16.44 6.09
N GLN A 354 12.01 -15.80 5.54
CA GLN A 354 11.85 -14.67 4.65
C GLN A 354 12.89 -14.68 3.53
N ALA A 355 12.45 -14.26 2.35
CA ALA A 355 13.34 -13.88 1.26
C ALA A 355 13.56 -12.36 1.31
N VAL A 356 14.82 -11.94 1.13
CA VAL A 356 15.23 -10.54 1.18
C VAL A 356 15.71 -10.12 -0.20
N PHE A 357 15.24 -8.96 -0.65
CA PHE A 357 15.48 -8.50 -2.01
C PHE A 357 15.99 -7.06 -2.03
N GLU A 358 16.94 -6.81 -2.92
CA GLU A 358 17.35 -5.45 -3.29
C GLU A 358 16.43 -4.92 -4.39
N PRO A 359 15.74 -3.79 -4.17
CA PRO A 359 14.88 -3.21 -5.18
C PRO A 359 15.65 -2.80 -6.44
N LYS A 360 15.07 -3.11 -7.61
CA LYS A 360 15.64 -2.80 -8.94
C LYS A 360 14.67 -1.96 -9.75
N MET A 361 15.17 -1.27 -10.78
CA MET A 361 14.30 -0.50 -11.68
C MET A 361 13.43 -1.40 -12.56
N SER A 362 13.96 -2.56 -12.96
CA SER A 362 13.27 -3.53 -13.80
C SER A 362 13.82 -4.94 -13.61
N GLY A 363 13.22 -5.91 -14.31
CA GLY A 363 13.60 -7.32 -14.27
C GLY A 363 13.01 -8.06 -13.07
N THR A 364 13.48 -9.28 -12.86
CA THR A 364 13.01 -10.15 -11.79
C THR A 364 14.11 -10.41 -10.78
N SER A 365 13.72 -10.78 -9.56
CA SER A 365 14.62 -11.30 -8.54
C SER A 365 13.96 -12.48 -7.86
N VAL A 366 14.76 -13.49 -7.57
CA VAL A 366 14.29 -14.76 -7.02
C VAL A 366 14.99 -14.98 -5.69
N GLY A 367 14.23 -15.37 -4.69
CA GLY A 367 14.69 -15.70 -3.35
C GLY A 367 13.99 -16.94 -2.85
N MET A 368 14.56 -17.60 -1.86
CA MET A 368 14.00 -18.81 -1.27
C MET A 368 13.52 -18.54 0.15
N CYS A 369 12.42 -19.19 0.51
CA CYS A 369 11.89 -19.24 1.86
C CYS A 369 11.76 -20.70 2.25
N ASP A 370 12.53 -21.14 3.26
CA ASP A 370 12.59 -22.52 3.71
C ASP A 370 11.99 -22.64 5.12
N LEU A 371 10.86 -23.34 5.23
CA LEU A 371 10.17 -23.58 6.51
C LEU A 371 10.55 -24.94 7.14
N ARG A 372 11.61 -25.58 6.65
CA ARG A 372 12.13 -26.92 6.98
C ARG A 372 11.29 -28.09 6.46
N PHE A 373 9.97 -27.96 6.41
CA PHE A 373 9.08 -28.98 5.83
C PHE A 373 8.72 -28.71 4.37
N CYS A 374 8.82 -27.45 3.92
CA CYS A 374 8.64 -27.08 2.53
C CYS A 374 9.53 -25.89 2.16
N LYS A 375 9.90 -25.82 0.89
CA LYS A 375 10.64 -24.69 0.31
C LYS A 375 9.75 -23.99 -0.69
N MET A 376 9.76 -22.67 -0.61
CA MET A 376 9.02 -21.84 -1.55
C MET A 376 9.97 -20.86 -2.22
N GLN A 377 9.84 -20.79 -3.54
CA GLN A 377 10.47 -19.76 -4.33
C GLN A 377 9.61 -18.51 -4.29
N VAL A 378 10.20 -17.39 -3.90
CA VAL A 378 9.59 -16.07 -3.97
C VAL A 378 10.20 -15.34 -5.15
N THR A 379 9.37 -14.91 -6.09
CA THR A 379 9.79 -14.09 -7.22
C THR A 379 9.22 -12.69 -7.07
N VAL A 380 10.06 -11.69 -7.27
CA VAL A 380 9.67 -10.28 -7.32
C VAL A 380 9.96 -9.75 -8.71
N ALA A 381 8.91 -9.30 -9.40
CA ALA A 381 9.03 -8.56 -10.65
C ALA A 381 9.02 -7.07 -10.35
N TRP A 382 10.11 -6.39 -10.72
CA TRP A 382 10.30 -4.96 -10.50
C TRP A 382 9.83 -4.18 -11.70
N SER A 383 9.14 -3.07 -11.49
CA SER A 383 8.73 -2.19 -12.58
C SER A 383 8.75 -0.74 -12.12
N LEU A 384 9.25 0.13 -12.99
CA LEU A 384 8.98 1.57 -12.88
C LEU A 384 7.50 1.87 -13.14
N LEU A 385 7.13 3.11 -12.87
CA LEU A 385 5.81 3.65 -13.12
C LEU A 385 5.94 4.85 -14.07
N SER A 386 4.98 5.04 -14.95
CA SER A 386 4.92 6.20 -15.84
C SER A 386 3.67 7.02 -15.58
N THR A 387 3.81 8.33 -15.71
CA THR A 387 2.72 9.31 -15.64
C THR A 387 1.93 9.41 -16.94
N SER A 388 2.47 8.90 -18.05
CA SER A 388 1.73 8.83 -19.30
C SER A 388 1.07 7.45 -19.41
N GLY A 389 -0.25 7.41 -19.29
CA GLY A 389 -1.02 6.38 -19.97
C GLY A 389 -0.72 6.55 -21.46
N THR A 390 0.13 5.69 -22.02
CA THR A 390 0.28 5.62 -23.48
C THR A 390 -1.05 5.16 -24.04
N HIS A 391 -1.86 6.11 -24.52
CA HIS A 391 -2.83 5.84 -25.57
C HIS A 391 -2.05 5.43 -26.80
N ALA A 392 -1.79 4.12 -26.92
CA ALA A 392 -1.39 3.52 -28.17
C ALA A 392 -2.63 3.54 -29.07
N GLY A 393 -2.77 4.59 -29.88
CA GLY A 393 -3.91 4.74 -30.78
C GLY A 393 -3.87 6.07 -31.52
N GLY A 394 -3.01 6.16 -32.53
CA GLY A 394 -2.96 7.31 -33.43
C GLY A 394 -1.97 7.06 -34.55
N LYS A 395 -2.43 6.37 -35.60
CA LYS A 395 -2.02 6.69 -36.96
C LYS A 395 -3.16 7.44 -37.61
#